data_AF-A0A1V9FCI0-F1
#
_entry.id   AF-A0A1V9FCI0-F1
#
_cell.length_a   1.000
_cell.length_b   1.000
_cell.length_c   1.000
_cell.angle_alpha   90.00
_cell.angle_beta   90.00
_cell.angle_gamma   90.00
#
_symmetry.space_group_name_H-M   'P 1'
#
loop_
_entity.id
_entity.type
_entity.pdbx_description
1 polymer ?
#
loop_
_entity_poly.entity_id
_entity_poly.type
_entity_poly.pdbx_seq_one_letter_code
_entity_poly.pdbx_strand_id
1 'polypeptide(L)'
;MITSNTIIKIENLGENINSDLGELRPTVSADGNLLFFICENHPANTKYNSVPNSQDIWYSERDSNGVWREARHLKYPLNTAQYNAVYWISPDKNRILIRGSFGNGGAYFGKGVSLCTRQADGRWGEPEMLYIKKYDKYDKGQVSGATLTPDMKALVLYMSPDPGSPYNDLWVCFREDDGSWTEPKNLGKQINFPGNEMTPYIAADGVTMYFSSDKPGGLGDNDIYMTKRLDKSWTKWSTPVNLGAPINTEGWDAFFTLDAGGEYAYLTSNKDTYGESDIVRVKLLEREKPNPVILVSGNVYNAKTKQPLSASLIYETLPDGVEAGNGLSSPTDGAFKIVLPYDKNYSIRASADKFFAISENLNLDSMVKAGFQEIHKDLYLVPIEIGQVVRLNNVFFDFDKWDLRPESDVELDRVVKLLKENPSIEIELSAHTDSKGSDDYNFRLSDNRAKSCVEYIISKGIPASRITSKGYGESMPVATNETDEGRQLNRRVEFKILKN
;
A
#
# COMPACT_ATOMS: atom_id res chain seq x y z
N MET A 1 -9.45 26.93 -12.17
CA MET A 1 -9.44 27.72 -10.92
C MET A 1 -10.87 28.01 -10.51
N ILE A 2 -11.23 27.72 -9.26
CA ILE A 2 -12.54 28.07 -8.68
C ILE A 2 -12.51 29.58 -8.41
N THR A 3 -13.36 30.34 -9.10
CA THR A 3 -13.60 31.76 -8.81
C THR A 3 -14.73 31.89 -7.79
N SER A 4 -14.89 33.07 -7.19
CA SER A 4 -15.99 33.40 -6.25
C SER A 4 -17.39 33.17 -6.83
N ASN A 5 -17.53 32.99 -8.14
CA ASN A 5 -18.79 32.77 -8.85
C ASN A 5 -18.98 31.30 -9.28
N THR A 6 -18.07 30.40 -8.92
CA THR A 6 -18.17 28.98 -9.29
C THR A 6 -19.20 28.31 -8.40
N ILE A 7 -20.36 27.96 -8.98
CA ILE A 7 -21.39 27.21 -8.27
C ILE A 7 -20.93 25.75 -8.21
N ILE A 8 -20.46 25.31 -7.06
CA ILE A 8 -20.22 23.89 -6.78
C ILE A 8 -21.60 23.24 -6.59
N LYS A 9 -21.83 22.12 -7.25
CA LYS A 9 -23.04 21.33 -7.11
C LYS A 9 -22.68 19.88 -6.84
N ILE A 10 -23.59 19.20 -6.16
CA ILE A 10 -23.57 17.75 -6.06
C ILE A 10 -24.02 17.16 -7.40
N GLU A 11 -23.32 16.13 -7.86
CA GLU A 11 -23.53 15.50 -9.17
C GLU A 11 -23.85 14.03 -8.96
N ASN A 12 -25.02 13.60 -9.41
CA ASN A 12 -25.36 12.17 -9.47
C ASN A 12 -24.45 11.44 -10.46
N LEU A 13 -23.97 10.24 -10.12
CA LEU A 13 -23.09 9.46 -11.01
C LEU A 13 -23.81 8.83 -12.22
N GLY A 14 -25.14 8.94 -12.28
CA GLY A 14 -25.97 8.51 -13.40
C GLY A 14 -26.28 7.02 -13.40
N GLU A 15 -27.10 6.60 -14.37
CA GLU A 15 -27.70 5.26 -14.47
C GLU A 15 -26.69 4.11 -14.66
N ASN A 16 -25.44 4.42 -15.00
CA ASN A 16 -24.38 3.40 -15.06
C ASN A 16 -23.95 2.93 -13.66
N ILE A 17 -24.18 3.76 -12.64
CA ILE A 17 -23.81 3.48 -11.25
C ILE A 17 -25.06 3.33 -10.39
N ASN A 18 -25.99 4.28 -10.49
CA ASN A 18 -27.19 4.35 -9.66
C ASN A 18 -28.41 3.77 -10.38
N SER A 19 -29.41 3.34 -9.61
CA SER A 19 -30.65 2.75 -10.08
C SER A 19 -31.85 3.20 -9.25
N ASP A 20 -33.01 2.59 -9.42
CA ASP A 20 -34.18 2.80 -8.55
C ASP A 20 -34.04 2.10 -7.17
N LEU A 21 -32.90 1.46 -6.91
CA LEU A 21 -32.56 0.79 -5.66
C LEU A 21 -31.67 1.69 -4.77
N GLY A 22 -31.12 1.12 -3.70
CA GLY A 22 -30.16 1.80 -2.83
C GLY A 22 -28.72 1.52 -3.26
N GLU A 23 -28.00 2.53 -3.74
CA GLU A 23 -26.55 2.47 -3.94
C GLU A 23 -25.79 3.17 -2.81
N LEU A 24 -25.01 2.38 -2.08
CA LEU A 24 -24.37 2.80 -0.85
C LEU A 24 -22.86 2.59 -0.88
N ARG A 25 -22.15 3.33 -0.04
CA ARG A 25 -20.73 3.09 0.29
C ARG A 25 -19.80 3.07 -0.92
N PRO A 26 -19.63 4.21 -1.61
CA PRO A 26 -18.57 4.32 -2.59
C PRO A 26 -17.20 4.10 -1.93
N THR A 27 -16.37 3.27 -2.53
CA THR A 27 -14.94 3.11 -2.22
C THR A 27 -14.15 3.28 -3.51
N VAL A 28 -13.50 4.42 -3.66
CA VAL A 28 -12.75 4.77 -4.87
C VAL A 28 -11.27 4.45 -4.72
N SER A 29 -10.64 4.00 -5.80
CA SER A 29 -9.19 3.78 -5.83
C SER A 29 -8.39 5.07 -5.78
N ALA A 30 -7.13 4.99 -5.35
CA ALA A 30 -6.24 6.16 -5.23
C ALA A 30 -6.03 6.93 -6.55
N ASP A 31 -6.21 6.29 -7.71
CA ASP A 31 -6.14 6.93 -9.02
C ASP A 31 -7.50 7.34 -9.59
N GLY A 32 -8.59 7.18 -8.83
CA GLY A 32 -9.93 7.63 -9.22
C GLY A 32 -10.64 6.81 -10.30
N ASN A 33 -10.08 5.65 -10.70
CA ASN A 33 -10.54 4.91 -11.89
C ASN A 33 -11.25 3.58 -11.59
N LEU A 34 -11.34 3.18 -10.32
CA LEU A 34 -12.08 2.00 -9.88
C LEU A 34 -12.96 2.40 -8.70
N LEU A 35 -14.25 2.06 -8.78
CA LEU A 35 -15.24 2.32 -7.75
C LEU A 35 -15.86 0.99 -7.34
N PHE A 36 -15.78 0.65 -6.05
CA PHE A 36 -16.62 -0.36 -5.43
C PHE A 36 -17.78 0.30 -4.71
N PHE A 37 -18.92 -0.37 -4.66
CA PHE A 37 -20.08 0.08 -3.90
C PHE A 37 -21.00 -1.09 -3.57
N ILE A 38 -22.04 -0.81 -2.79
CA ILE A 38 -23.10 -1.75 -2.46
C ILE A 38 -24.33 -1.38 -3.29
N CYS A 39 -25.00 -2.39 -3.86
CA CYS A 39 -26.37 -2.21 -4.35
C CYS A 39 -27.30 -3.09 -3.51
N GLU A 40 -28.31 -2.48 -2.90
CA GLU A 40 -29.27 -3.13 -2.02
C GLU A 40 -30.38 -3.80 -2.83
N ASN A 41 -30.74 -5.03 -2.46
CA ASN A 41 -31.89 -5.75 -3.02
C ASN A 41 -31.91 -5.87 -4.56
N HIS A 42 -30.77 -5.80 -5.23
CA HIS A 42 -30.72 -6.07 -6.66
C HIS A 42 -31.04 -7.56 -6.94
N PRO A 43 -31.84 -7.91 -7.95
CA PRO A 43 -32.18 -9.31 -8.29
C PRO A 43 -30.97 -10.23 -8.54
N ALA A 44 -29.83 -9.65 -8.89
CA ALA A 44 -28.56 -10.36 -9.08
C ALA A 44 -27.79 -10.64 -7.78
N ASN A 45 -28.22 -10.10 -6.64
CA ASN A 45 -27.55 -10.29 -5.36
C ASN A 45 -27.62 -11.76 -4.91
N THR A 46 -26.53 -12.28 -4.37
CA THR A 46 -26.34 -13.69 -3.99
C THR A 46 -27.41 -14.19 -3.02
N LYS A 47 -27.94 -13.30 -2.16
CA LYS A 47 -28.94 -13.63 -1.14
C LYS A 47 -30.32 -12.99 -1.37
N TYR A 48 -30.57 -12.42 -2.55
CA TYR A 48 -31.79 -11.68 -2.91
C TYR A 48 -33.09 -12.37 -2.45
N ASN A 49 -33.29 -13.65 -2.82
CA ASN A 49 -34.51 -14.38 -2.50
C ASN A 49 -34.61 -14.89 -1.06
N SER A 50 -33.57 -14.70 -0.25
CA SER A 50 -33.44 -15.34 1.08
C SER A 50 -33.26 -14.35 2.23
N VAL A 51 -32.85 -13.13 1.93
CA VAL A 51 -32.55 -12.11 2.92
C VAL A 51 -33.15 -10.78 2.46
N PRO A 52 -34.07 -10.18 3.24
CA PRO A 52 -34.46 -8.79 3.04
C PRO A 52 -33.25 -7.86 3.15
N ASN A 53 -33.19 -6.84 2.31
CA ASN A 53 -32.09 -5.87 2.26
C ASN A 53 -30.73 -6.56 2.02
N SER A 54 -30.71 -7.54 1.12
CA SER A 54 -29.46 -8.19 0.72
C SER A 54 -28.51 -7.16 0.10
N GLN A 55 -27.27 -7.12 0.59
CA GLN A 55 -26.25 -6.17 0.15
C GLN A 55 -25.10 -6.95 -0.49
N ASP A 56 -24.85 -6.69 -1.76
CA ASP A 56 -23.70 -7.24 -2.46
C ASP A 56 -22.79 -6.13 -2.99
N ILE A 57 -21.53 -6.49 -3.18
CA ILE A 57 -20.51 -5.63 -3.77
C ILE A 57 -20.71 -5.57 -5.28
N TRP A 58 -20.82 -4.36 -5.78
CA TRP A 58 -20.78 -3.99 -7.18
C TRP A 58 -19.54 -3.14 -7.45
N TYR A 59 -19.12 -3.09 -8.71
CA TYR A 59 -18.00 -2.24 -9.10
C TYR A 59 -18.17 -1.66 -10.50
N SER A 60 -17.54 -0.53 -10.73
CA SER A 60 -17.41 0.08 -12.04
C SER A 60 -15.98 0.60 -12.24
N GLU A 61 -15.58 0.67 -13.51
CA GLU A 61 -14.32 1.26 -13.94
C GLU A 61 -14.60 2.52 -14.72
N ARG A 62 -13.76 3.54 -14.49
CA ARG A 62 -13.80 4.78 -15.22
C ARG A 62 -12.92 4.67 -16.46
N ASP A 63 -13.47 5.01 -17.63
CA ASP A 63 -12.72 4.98 -18.87
C ASP A 63 -11.79 6.21 -19.02
N SER A 64 -11.01 6.23 -20.11
CA SER A 64 -10.07 7.33 -20.40
C SER A 64 -10.75 8.68 -20.66
N ASN A 65 -12.05 8.70 -20.93
CA ASN A 65 -12.84 9.92 -21.08
C ASN A 65 -13.43 10.40 -19.76
N GLY A 66 -13.16 9.68 -18.66
CA GLY A 66 -13.66 10.00 -17.34
C GLY A 66 -15.13 9.58 -17.13
N VAL A 67 -15.64 8.63 -17.92
CA VAL A 67 -17.00 8.10 -17.82
C VAL A 67 -16.99 6.77 -17.07
N TRP A 68 -17.85 6.63 -16.07
CA TRP A 68 -18.06 5.34 -15.40
C TRP A 68 -18.80 4.38 -16.31
N ARG A 69 -18.29 3.16 -16.45
CA ARG A 69 -18.96 2.09 -17.19
C ARG A 69 -20.15 1.54 -16.41
N GLU A 70 -21.00 0.78 -17.08
CA GLU A 70 -22.08 0.04 -16.44
C GLU A 70 -21.53 -0.82 -15.29
N ALA A 71 -22.18 -0.72 -14.14
CA ALA A 71 -21.81 -1.43 -12.94
C ALA A 71 -21.92 -2.95 -13.10
N ARG A 72 -21.00 -3.66 -12.45
CA ARG A 72 -20.87 -5.11 -12.52
C ARG A 72 -20.94 -5.71 -11.14
N HIS A 73 -21.78 -6.74 -11.00
CA HIS A 73 -21.87 -7.54 -9.78
C HIS A 73 -20.59 -8.36 -9.57
N LEU A 74 -19.92 -8.21 -8.43
CA LEU A 74 -18.78 -9.07 -8.09
C LEU A 74 -19.23 -10.49 -7.79
N LYS A 75 -18.38 -11.46 -8.14
CA LYS A 75 -18.65 -12.88 -7.93
C LYS A 75 -17.89 -13.41 -6.70
N TYR A 76 -18.03 -14.71 -6.45
CA TYR A 76 -17.18 -15.44 -5.52
C TYR A 76 -15.69 -15.11 -5.79
N PRO A 77 -14.86 -14.91 -4.74
CA PRO A 77 -15.10 -15.24 -3.33
C PRO A 77 -15.74 -14.13 -2.46
N LEU A 78 -16.12 -12.99 -3.03
CA LEU A 78 -16.49 -11.81 -2.24
C LEU A 78 -17.98 -11.77 -1.85
N ASN A 79 -18.89 -11.94 -2.81
CA ASN A 79 -20.34 -11.90 -2.56
C ASN A 79 -20.87 -13.26 -2.11
N THR A 80 -20.64 -13.61 -0.85
CA THR A 80 -20.98 -14.94 -0.30
C THR A 80 -21.85 -14.88 0.96
N ALA A 81 -21.76 -13.80 1.73
CA ALA A 81 -22.51 -13.61 2.97
C ALA A 81 -23.81 -12.82 2.74
N GLN A 82 -24.54 -12.55 3.84
CA GLN A 82 -25.77 -11.76 3.85
C GLN A 82 -25.53 -10.30 3.45
N TYR A 83 -24.45 -9.71 3.95
CA TYR A 83 -24.08 -8.33 3.69
C TYR A 83 -22.61 -8.29 3.31
N ASN A 84 -22.33 -7.84 2.09
CA ASN A 84 -21.00 -7.79 1.52
C ASN A 84 -20.69 -6.33 1.16
N ALA A 85 -19.50 -5.87 1.52
CA ALA A 85 -19.07 -4.51 1.26
C ALA A 85 -17.54 -4.45 1.16
N VAL A 86 -17.03 -3.59 0.28
CA VAL A 86 -15.62 -3.16 0.33
C VAL A 86 -15.56 -1.95 1.25
N TYR A 87 -14.68 -2.01 2.25
CA TYR A 87 -14.43 -0.96 3.22
C TYR A 87 -13.22 -0.10 2.86
N TRP A 88 -12.27 -0.66 2.11
CA TRP A 88 -11.06 0.03 1.70
C TRP A 88 -10.40 -0.71 0.54
N ILE A 89 -9.67 0.03 -0.30
CA ILE A 89 -8.82 -0.52 -1.36
C ILE A 89 -7.40 0.07 -1.22
N SER A 90 -6.39 -0.76 -1.41
CA SER A 90 -5.00 -0.29 -1.41
C SER A 90 -4.70 0.61 -2.61
N PRO A 91 -3.75 1.55 -2.49
CA PRO A 91 -3.36 2.41 -3.60
C PRO A 91 -2.96 1.65 -4.88
N ASP A 92 -2.26 0.52 -4.70
CA ASP A 92 -1.86 -0.41 -5.76
C ASP A 92 -3.01 -1.25 -6.36
N LYS A 93 -4.22 -1.17 -5.80
CA LYS A 93 -5.41 -1.97 -6.18
C LYS A 93 -5.24 -3.48 -6.04
N ASN A 94 -4.21 -3.94 -5.35
CA ASN A 94 -3.93 -5.37 -5.18
C ASN A 94 -4.49 -5.94 -3.88
N ARG A 95 -5.05 -5.10 -3.00
CA ARG A 95 -5.71 -5.51 -1.76
C ARG A 95 -7.01 -4.73 -1.55
N ILE A 96 -8.01 -5.41 -1.00
CA ILE A 96 -9.24 -4.80 -0.50
C ILE A 96 -9.52 -5.29 0.92
N LEU A 97 -10.02 -4.39 1.77
CA LEU A 97 -10.62 -4.73 3.05
C LEU A 97 -12.12 -4.90 2.83
N ILE A 98 -12.69 -6.01 3.29
CA ILE A 98 -14.12 -6.29 3.15
C ILE A 98 -14.81 -6.46 4.51
N ARG A 99 -16.12 -6.28 4.51
CA ARG A 99 -17.02 -6.58 5.64
C ARG A 99 -17.02 -8.07 5.93
N GLY A 100 -16.95 -8.43 7.21
CA GLY A 100 -17.11 -9.79 7.71
C GLY A 100 -15.78 -10.46 8.03
N SER A 101 -15.81 -11.37 8.99
CA SER A 101 -14.68 -12.23 9.34
C SER A 101 -14.82 -13.56 8.60
N PHE A 102 -13.84 -13.90 7.76
CA PHE A 102 -13.81 -15.15 7.02
C PHE A 102 -12.55 -15.95 7.38
N GLY A 103 -12.76 -17.25 7.63
CA GLY A 103 -11.67 -18.22 7.76
C GLY A 103 -11.30 -18.87 6.43
N ASN A 104 -10.29 -19.74 6.49
CA ASN A 104 -9.83 -20.51 5.34
C ASN A 104 -10.97 -21.23 4.61
N GLY A 105 -10.96 -21.21 3.27
CA GLY A 105 -12.03 -21.79 2.44
C GLY A 105 -13.26 -20.90 2.32
N GLY A 106 -13.17 -19.62 2.72
CA GLY A 106 -14.28 -18.66 2.68
C GLY A 106 -15.36 -18.88 3.75
N ALA A 107 -15.05 -19.57 4.85
CA ALA A 107 -16.02 -19.83 5.92
C ALA A 107 -16.36 -18.55 6.69
N TYR A 108 -17.64 -18.17 6.71
CA TYR A 108 -18.09 -16.94 7.40
C TYR A 108 -18.20 -17.16 8.92
N PHE A 109 -17.46 -16.37 9.70
CA PHE A 109 -17.44 -16.41 11.17
C PHE A 109 -18.23 -15.30 11.84
N GLY A 110 -18.81 -14.38 11.07
CA GLY A 110 -19.64 -13.28 11.59
C GLY A 110 -19.02 -11.91 11.38
N LYS A 111 -19.29 -10.99 12.32
CA LYS A 111 -18.81 -9.61 12.25
C LYS A 111 -17.29 -9.51 12.34
N GLY A 112 -16.75 -8.41 11.82
CA GLY A 112 -15.33 -8.12 11.71
C GLY A 112 -14.97 -7.72 10.28
N VAL A 113 -13.71 -7.90 9.91
CA VAL A 113 -13.17 -7.50 8.60
C VAL A 113 -12.16 -8.53 8.10
N SER A 114 -12.06 -8.64 6.78
CA SER A 114 -11.12 -9.54 6.12
C SER A 114 -10.41 -8.83 4.98
N LEU A 115 -9.17 -9.22 4.72
CA LEU A 115 -8.38 -8.72 3.60
C LEU A 115 -8.47 -9.72 2.44
N CYS A 116 -8.64 -9.24 1.21
CA CYS A 116 -8.50 -10.05 0.01
C CYS A 116 -7.35 -9.51 -0.82
N THR A 117 -6.56 -10.41 -1.40
CA THR A 117 -5.42 -10.05 -2.27
C THR A 117 -5.68 -10.52 -3.70
N ARG A 118 -5.30 -9.70 -4.68
CA ARG A 118 -5.43 -10.01 -6.10
C ARG A 118 -4.51 -11.16 -6.50
N GLN A 119 -5.04 -12.09 -7.30
CA GLN A 119 -4.36 -13.31 -7.73
C GLN A 119 -3.79 -13.18 -9.15
N ALA A 120 -2.93 -14.11 -9.54
CA ALA A 120 -2.25 -14.11 -10.83
C ALA A 120 -3.18 -14.20 -12.06
N ASP A 121 -4.42 -14.67 -11.86
CA ASP A 121 -5.46 -14.68 -12.90
C ASP A 121 -6.26 -13.36 -12.96
N GLY A 122 -5.88 -12.36 -12.15
CA GLY A 122 -6.53 -11.06 -12.05
C GLY A 122 -7.78 -11.02 -11.17
N ARG A 123 -8.21 -12.17 -10.61
CA ARG A 123 -9.36 -12.25 -9.70
C ARG A 123 -8.95 -11.95 -8.26
N TRP A 124 -9.94 -11.68 -7.42
CA TRP A 124 -9.74 -11.56 -5.97
C TRP A 124 -9.59 -12.95 -5.34
N GLY A 125 -8.59 -13.11 -4.47
CA GLY A 125 -8.42 -14.31 -3.65
C GLY A 125 -9.45 -14.41 -2.53
N GLU A 126 -9.46 -15.55 -1.83
CA GLU A 126 -10.33 -15.75 -0.68
C GLU A 126 -10.04 -14.71 0.42
N PRO A 127 -11.08 -14.29 1.16
CA PRO A 127 -10.92 -13.35 2.27
C PRO A 127 -10.22 -14.00 3.46
N GLU A 128 -9.23 -13.29 4.01
CA GLU A 128 -8.49 -13.67 5.22
C GLU A 128 -8.84 -12.70 6.35
N MET A 129 -9.44 -13.18 7.44
CA MET A 129 -9.83 -12.31 8.56
C MET A 129 -8.63 -11.57 9.17
N LEU A 130 -8.85 -10.30 9.53
CA LEU A 130 -7.94 -9.58 10.40
C LEU A 130 -8.28 -9.92 11.85
N TYR A 131 -7.35 -10.54 12.57
CA TYR A 131 -7.55 -10.90 13.97
C TYR A 131 -7.45 -9.67 14.88
N ILE A 132 -8.60 -9.10 15.25
CA ILE A 132 -8.73 -7.99 16.18
C ILE A 132 -8.98 -8.52 17.58
N LYS A 133 -8.07 -8.22 18.52
CA LYS A 133 -8.17 -8.70 19.91
C LYS A 133 -9.47 -8.24 20.55
N LYS A 134 -10.25 -9.21 21.08
CA LYS A 134 -11.51 -9.01 21.81
C LYS A 134 -12.58 -8.21 21.04
N TYR A 135 -12.65 -8.35 19.71
CA TYR A 135 -13.58 -7.59 18.86
C TYR A 135 -15.05 -7.67 19.33
N ASP A 136 -15.50 -8.86 19.73
CA ASP A 136 -16.85 -9.18 20.24
C ASP A 136 -17.22 -8.42 21.51
N LYS A 137 -16.23 -7.99 22.30
CA LYS A 137 -16.45 -7.10 23.46
C LYS A 137 -16.92 -5.71 23.02
N TYR A 138 -16.47 -5.23 21.86
CA TYR A 138 -16.62 -3.84 21.41
C TYR A 138 -17.66 -3.66 20.30
N ASP A 139 -18.01 -4.70 19.54
CA ASP A 139 -19.11 -4.64 18.55
C ASP A 139 -20.28 -5.56 18.93
N LYS A 140 -21.28 -4.95 19.55
CA LYS A 140 -22.60 -5.52 19.87
C LYS A 140 -23.74 -4.70 19.27
N GLY A 141 -23.43 -3.64 18.51
CA GLY A 141 -24.40 -2.74 17.88
C GLY A 141 -25.12 -3.36 16.68
N GLN A 142 -26.00 -2.59 16.05
CA GLN A 142 -26.73 -3.04 14.86
C GLN A 142 -25.89 -2.95 13.58
N VAL A 143 -25.07 -1.92 13.48
CA VAL A 143 -24.24 -1.63 12.32
C VAL A 143 -22.79 -1.48 12.75
N SER A 144 -21.87 -1.85 11.86
CA SER A 144 -20.44 -1.60 12.06
C SER A 144 -19.74 -1.57 10.72
N GLY A 145 -18.54 -1.01 10.72
CA GLY A 145 -17.67 -1.04 9.55
C GLY A 145 -16.32 -0.42 9.85
N ALA A 146 -15.50 -0.30 8.81
CA ALA A 146 -14.11 0.09 8.97
C ALA A 146 -13.59 0.91 7.80
N THR A 147 -12.39 1.47 7.99
CA THR A 147 -11.45 1.90 6.95
C THR A 147 -10.04 1.59 7.43
N LEU A 148 -9.12 1.39 6.48
CA LEU A 148 -7.69 1.22 6.76
C LEU A 148 -6.93 2.51 6.45
N THR A 149 -5.82 2.76 7.13
CA THR A 149 -4.86 3.78 6.70
C THR A 149 -4.10 3.33 5.45
N PRO A 150 -3.63 4.26 4.59
CA PRO A 150 -2.86 3.90 3.39
C PRO A 150 -1.63 3.02 3.65
N ASP A 151 -0.98 3.20 4.80
CA ASP A 151 0.18 2.41 5.24
C ASP A 151 -0.18 1.03 5.83
N MET A 152 -1.48 0.74 5.99
CA MET A 152 -2.02 -0.48 6.59
C MET A 152 -1.60 -0.73 8.05
N LYS A 153 -1.24 0.32 8.79
CA LYS A 153 -0.79 0.22 10.20
C LYS A 153 -1.88 0.55 11.21
N ALA A 154 -2.95 1.23 10.79
CA ALA A 154 -4.10 1.52 11.64
C ALA A 154 -5.41 1.18 10.93
N LEU A 155 -6.36 0.67 11.71
CA LEU A 155 -7.71 0.32 11.30
C LEU A 155 -8.66 1.18 12.12
N VAL A 156 -9.47 2.00 11.46
CA VAL A 156 -10.48 2.84 12.10
C VAL A 156 -11.84 2.17 11.92
N LEU A 157 -12.55 1.99 13.02
CA LEU A 157 -13.81 1.24 13.11
C LEU A 157 -14.90 2.18 13.59
N TYR A 158 -16.13 1.97 13.12
CA TYR A 158 -17.32 2.46 13.82
C TYR A 158 -18.12 1.26 14.30
N MET A 159 -18.48 1.25 15.58
CA MET A 159 -19.18 0.15 16.26
C MET A 159 -19.67 0.61 17.64
N SER A 160 -20.46 -0.24 18.29
CA SER A 160 -20.99 0.02 19.62
C SER A 160 -20.78 -1.17 20.56
N PRO A 161 -20.27 -0.96 21.79
CA PRO A 161 -20.21 -2.02 22.80
C PRO A 161 -21.59 -2.32 23.41
N ASP A 162 -22.59 -1.46 23.15
CA ASP A 162 -23.93 -1.57 23.71
C ASP A 162 -24.79 -2.49 22.83
N PRO A 163 -25.34 -3.59 23.40
CA PRO A 163 -26.13 -4.55 22.65
C PRO A 163 -27.30 -3.92 21.90
N GLY A 164 -27.34 -4.10 20.58
CA GLY A 164 -28.42 -3.62 19.72
C GLY A 164 -28.49 -2.10 19.56
N SER A 165 -27.47 -1.34 19.98
CA SER A 165 -27.44 0.10 19.77
C SER A 165 -27.40 0.45 18.27
N PRO A 166 -28.22 1.42 17.81
CA PRO A 166 -28.10 2.01 16.48
C PRO A 166 -26.99 3.09 16.43
N TYR A 167 -26.56 3.58 17.59
CA TYR A 167 -25.53 4.61 17.74
C TYR A 167 -24.14 3.99 17.87
N ASN A 168 -23.18 4.59 17.17
CA ASN A 168 -21.79 4.12 17.08
C ASN A 168 -20.82 5.20 17.53
N ASP A 169 -19.69 4.73 18.05
CA ASP A 169 -18.49 5.54 18.27
C ASP A 169 -17.43 5.15 17.24
N LEU A 170 -16.45 6.05 17.00
CA LEU A 170 -15.23 5.72 16.28
C LEU A 170 -14.14 5.17 17.22
N TRP A 171 -13.47 4.14 16.75
CA TRP A 171 -12.40 3.42 17.44
C TRP A 171 -11.21 3.22 16.50
N VAL A 172 -10.01 3.01 17.06
CA VAL A 172 -8.80 2.64 16.32
C VAL A 172 -8.15 1.38 16.88
N CYS A 173 -7.68 0.52 15.97
CA CYS A 173 -6.80 -0.60 16.24
C CYS A 173 -5.46 -0.39 15.53
N PHE A 174 -4.39 -0.93 16.11
CA PHE A 174 -3.04 -0.89 15.55
C PHE A 174 -2.57 -2.28 15.17
N ARG A 175 -1.87 -2.38 14.04
CA ARG A 175 -1.24 -3.62 13.62
C ARG A 175 -0.05 -3.92 14.52
N GLU A 176 0.07 -5.17 14.94
CA GLU A 176 1.19 -5.70 15.72
C GLU A 176 2.14 -6.53 14.85
N ASP A 177 3.33 -6.82 15.37
CA ASP A 177 4.40 -7.53 14.66
C ASP A 177 4.02 -8.97 14.27
N ASP A 178 3.11 -9.60 15.03
CA ASP A 178 2.58 -10.94 14.73
C ASP A 178 1.46 -10.92 13.67
N GLY A 179 1.11 -9.74 13.13
CA GLY A 179 0.04 -9.53 12.16
C GLY A 179 -1.35 -9.37 12.77
N SER A 180 -1.50 -9.56 14.09
CA SER A 180 -2.75 -9.26 14.79
C SER A 180 -2.98 -7.76 14.95
N TRP A 181 -4.18 -7.40 15.41
CA TRP A 181 -4.57 -6.04 15.70
C TRP A 181 -4.88 -5.85 17.19
N THR A 182 -4.46 -4.72 17.75
CA THR A 182 -4.73 -4.39 19.15
C THR A 182 -6.24 -4.37 19.46
N GLU A 183 -6.60 -4.42 20.74
CA GLU A 183 -7.97 -4.11 21.14
C GLU A 183 -8.39 -2.72 20.62
N PRO A 184 -9.65 -2.53 20.22
CA PRO A 184 -10.20 -1.23 19.85
C PRO A 184 -10.01 -0.17 20.95
N LYS A 185 -9.46 0.97 20.56
CA LYS A 185 -9.31 2.15 21.42
C LYS A 185 -10.27 3.26 20.97
N ASN A 186 -11.14 3.73 21.86
CA ASN A 186 -12.08 4.80 21.56
C ASN A 186 -11.33 6.09 21.19
N LEU A 187 -11.76 6.80 20.13
CA LEU A 187 -11.11 8.04 19.68
C LEU A 187 -11.38 9.25 20.59
N GLY A 188 -12.20 9.06 21.63
CA GLY A 188 -12.42 10.03 22.70
C GLY A 188 -13.36 11.17 22.30
N LYS A 189 -13.70 12.00 23.29
CA LYS A 189 -14.77 13.02 23.21
C LYS A 189 -14.53 14.14 22.19
N GLN A 190 -13.31 14.29 21.69
CA GLN A 190 -13.01 15.25 20.63
C GLN A 190 -13.59 14.81 19.29
N ILE A 191 -13.67 13.50 19.07
CA ILE A 191 -14.21 12.87 17.86
C ILE A 191 -15.61 12.34 18.11
N ASN A 192 -15.78 11.55 19.18
CA ASN A 192 -17.04 10.92 19.53
C ASN A 192 -17.91 11.89 20.35
N PHE A 193 -19.13 12.13 19.89
CA PHE A 193 -20.12 12.97 20.58
C PHE A 193 -21.25 12.06 21.08
N PRO A 194 -22.07 12.47 22.07
CA PRO A 194 -23.30 11.76 22.39
C PRO A 194 -24.28 11.74 21.19
N GLY A 195 -24.14 10.73 20.33
CA GLY A 195 -24.84 10.62 19.05
C GLY A 195 -24.30 9.44 18.25
N ASN A 196 -24.31 9.56 16.93
CA ASN A 196 -23.87 8.54 16.01
C ASN A 196 -22.68 9.05 15.19
N GLU A 197 -21.52 8.42 15.33
CA GLU A 197 -20.39 8.60 14.42
C GLU A 197 -20.16 7.35 13.58
N MET A 198 -20.16 7.52 12.26
CA MET A 198 -20.09 6.40 11.33
C MET A 198 -19.25 6.70 10.10
N THR A 199 -18.99 5.64 9.34
CA THR A 199 -18.39 5.69 8.01
C THR A 199 -17.09 6.53 7.92
N PRO A 200 -16.09 6.28 8.79
CA PRO A 200 -14.83 7.00 8.72
C PRO A 200 -14.10 6.65 7.42
N TYR A 201 -13.42 7.63 6.85
CA TYR A 201 -12.50 7.50 5.72
C TYR A 201 -11.22 8.26 6.06
N ILE A 202 -10.08 7.58 5.92
CA ILE A 202 -8.76 8.19 6.08
C ILE A 202 -8.21 8.51 4.70
N ALA A 203 -7.92 9.79 4.47
CA ALA A 203 -7.36 10.26 3.21
C ALA A 203 -5.92 9.77 2.99
N ALA A 204 -5.45 9.93 1.75
CA ALA A 204 -4.16 9.43 1.32
C ALA A 204 -2.95 10.09 2.02
N ASP A 205 -3.14 11.26 2.65
CA ASP A 205 -2.15 11.91 3.51
C ASP A 205 -1.94 11.22 4.87
N GLY A 206 -2.79 10.24 5.20
CA GLY A 206 -2.73 9.45 6.42
C GLY A 206 -3.04 10.22 7.70
N VAL A 207 -3.50 11.47 7.61
CA VAL A 207 -3.77 12.34 8.78
C VAL A 207 -5.13 13.03 8.73
N THR A 208 -5.71 13.20 7.54
CA THR A 208 -7.05 13.77 7.37
C THR A 208 -8.09 12.65 7.43
N MET A 209 -9.09 12.81 8.29
CA MET A 209 -10.24 11.91 8.41
C MET A 209 -11.52 12.64 8.07
N TYR A 210 -12.37 11.96 7.30
CA TYR A 210 -13.75 12.35 7.02
C TYR A 210 -14.65 11.31 7.66
N PHE A 211 -15.76 11.71 8.27
CA PHE A 211 -16.71 10.79 8.88
C PHE A 211 -18.10 11.41 8.90
N SER A 212 -19.13 10.57 8.97
CA SER A 212 -20.52 11.03 9.03
C SER A 212 -21.00 11.07 10.49
N SER A 213 -21.75 12.10 10.85
CA SER A 213 -22.21 12.31 12.22
C SER A 213 -23.52 13.10 12.30
N ASP A 214 -24.35 12.79 13.30
CA ASP A 214 -25.59 13.51 13.67
C ASP A 214 -25.32 14.62 14.71
N LYS A 215 -24.08 15.08 14.82
CA LYS A 215 -23.66 16.12 15.76
C LYS A 215 -24.48 17.41 15.56
N PRO A 216 -24.85 18.11 16.65
CA PRO A 216 -25.58 19.37 16.56
C PRO A 216 -24.87 20.42 15.70
N GLY A 217 -25.66 21.23 14.99
CA GLY A 217 -25.15 22.23 14.04
C GLY A 217 -24.97 21.68 12.61
N GLY A 218 -25.40 20.45 12.39
CA GLY A 218 -25.57 19.85 11.08
C GLY A 218 -26.70 20.43 10.22
N LEU A 219 -26.74 20.04 8.95
CA LEU A 219 -27.74 20.39 7.95
C LEU A 219 -28.87 19.36 7.87
N GLY A 220 -28.55 18.07 7.99
CA GLY A 220 -29.49 16.96 7.84
C GLY A 220 -29.45 15.94 8.99
N ASP A 221 -29.89 14.71 8.70
CA ASP A 221 -29.93 13.60 9.66
C ASP A 221 -28.52 13.16 10.08
N ASN A 222 -27.62 13.06 9.10
CA ASN A 222 -26.21 12.78 9.28
C ASN A 222 -25.43 13.58 8.24
N ASP A 223 -24.34 14.19 8.67
CA ASP A 223 -23.52 15.04 7.81
C ASP A 223 -22.06 14.60 7.81
N ILE A 224 -21.34 14.94 6.74
CA ILE A 224 -19.89 14.78 6.64
C ILE A 224 -19.17 15.86 7.45
N TYR A 225 -18.30 15.39 8.35
CA TYR A 225 -17.34 16.17 9.12
C TYR A 225 -15.91 15.81 8.71
N MET A 226 -15.02 16.80 8.78
CA MET A 226 -13.59 16.65 8.53
C MET A 226 -12.78 16.98 9.79
N THR A 227 -11.75 16.20 10.07
CA THR A 227 -10.78 16.46 11.15
C THR A 227 -9.36 16.04 10.73
N LYS A 228 -8.34 16.62 11.35
CA LYS A 228 -6.93 16.27 11.12
C LYS A 228 -6.29 15.76 12.40
N ARG A 229 -5.60 14.62 12.30
CA ARG A 229 -4.77 14.07 13.37
C ARG A 229 -3.56 15.00 13.58
N LEU A 230 -3.35 15.42 14.82
CA LEU A 230 -2.33 16.44 15.16
C LEU A 230 -0.99 15.84 15.58
N ASP A 231 -0.97 14.57 15.98
CA ASP A 231 0.26 13.84 16.32
C ASP A 231 0.11 12.32 16.07
N LYS A 232 1.17 11.56 16.36
CA LYS A 232 1.18 10.10 16.14
C LYS A 232 0.36 9.32 17.18
N SER A 233 -0.18 9.95 18.22
CA SER A 233 -0.82 9.28 19.36
C SER A 233 -2.21 8.73 19.06
N TRP A 234 -2.87 9.21 17.99
CA TRP A 234 -4.29 8.99 17.70
C TRP A 234 -5.28 9.56 18.73
N THR A 235 -4.80 10.27 19.75
CA THR A 235 -5.65 10.91 20.77
C THR A 235 -5.84 12.40 20.56
N LYS A 236 -5.03 13.02 19.70
CA LYS A 236 -5.12 14.46 19.41
C LYS A 236 -5.56 14.70 17.98
N TRP A 237 -6.73 15.29 17.86
CA TRP A 237 -7.38 15.63 16.61
C TRP A 237 -7.79 17.09 16.65
N SER A 238 -7.81 17.75 15.49
CA SER A 238 -8.44 19.06 15.38
C SER A 238 -9.93 18.93 15.66
N THR A 239 -10.58 20.03 16.05
CA THR A 239 -12.03 20.07 16.14
C THR A 239 -12.65 19.65 14.81
N PRO A 240 -13.58 18.68 14.79
CA PRO A 240 -14.32 18.32 13.58
C PRO A 240 -15.06 19.53 13.01
N VAL A 241 -14.97 19.70 11.70
CA VAL A 241 -15.61 20.77 10.94
C VAL A 241 -16.67 20.16 10.04
N ASN A 242 -17.93 20.57 10.19
CA ASN A 242 -19.01 20.20 9.26
C ASN A 242 -18.70 20.80 7.88
N LEU A 243 -18.77 20.00 6.82
CA LEU A 243 -18.37 20.43 5.48
C LEU A 243 -19.41 21.31 4.77
N GLY A 244 -20.62 21.43 5.32
CA GLY A 244 -21.66 22.31 4.82
C GLY A 244 -22.16 21.96 3.41
N ALA A 245 -23.09 22.77 2.90
CA ALA A 245 -23.53 22.65 1.53
C ALA A 245 -22.41 23.06 0.54
N PRO A 246 -22.29 22.40 -0.64
CA PRO A 246 -23.20 21.38 -1.17
C PRO A 246 -22.79 19.93 -0.83
N ILE A 247 -21.78 19.72 0.01
CA ILE A 247 -21.32 18.36 0.38
C ILE A 247 -22.38 17.69 1.28
N ASN A 248 -22.88 18.44 2.24
CA ASN A 248 -23.98 18.06 3.11
C ASN A 248 -25.30 18.63 2.60
N THR A 249 -26.34 17.82 2.68
CA THR A 249 -27.71 18.08 2.24
C THR A 249 -28.62 18.20 3.46
N GLU A 250 -29.92 18.38 3.23
CA GLU A 250 -30.95 18.31 4.29
C GLU A 250 -31.30 16.86 4.69
N GLY A 251 -30.70 15.87 4.04
CA GLY A 251 -30.98 14.45 4.21
C GLY A 251 -29.89 13.70 4.99
N TRP A 252 -29.61 12.48 4.56
CA TRP A 252 -28.62 11.59 5.17
C TRP A 252 -27.41 11.46 4.24
N ASP A 253 -26.27 12.00 4.66
CA ASP A 253 -25.02 12.00 3.90
C ASP A 253 -23.94 11.19 4.62
N ALA A 254 -23.43 10.16 3.94
CA ALA A 254 -22.50 9.21 4.54
C ALA A 254 -21.54 8.59 3.52
N PHE A 255 -20.62 7.77 4.04
CA PHE A 255 -19.66 7.01 3.24
C PHE A 255 -18.79 7.86 2.30
N PHE A 256 -18.26 8.96 2.82
CA PHE A 256 -17.35 9.82 2.08
C PHE A 256 -16.09 9.06 1.64
N THR A 257 -15.65 9.24 0.40
CA THR A 257 -14.38 8.74 -0.13
C THR A 257 -13.83 9.69 -1.20
N LEU A 258 -12.53 9.64 -1.46
CA LEU A 258 -11.88 10.42 -2.53
C LEU A 258 -10.65 9.67 -3.07
N ASP A 259 -10.24 10.04 -4.29
CA ASP A 259 -8.96 9.61 -4.85
C ASP A 259 -7.78 10.35 -4.19
N ALA A 260 -6.55 9.95 -4.47
CA ALA A 260 -5.37 10.58 -3.86
C ALA A 260 -5.19 12.07 -4.23
N GLY A 261 -5.81 12.52 -5.32
CA GLY A 261 -5.79 13.92 -5.75
C GLY A 261 -6.80 14.80 -5.00
N GLY A 262 -7.90 14.21 -4.52
CA GLY A 262 -8.91 14.91 -3.73
C GLY A 262 -9.62 16.04 -4.49
N GLU A 263 -9.70 15.96 -5.83
CA GLU A 263 -10.46 16.95 -6.61
C GLU A 263 -11.97 16.81 -6.40
N TYR A 264 -12.46 15.57 -6.41
CA TYR A 264 -13.84 15.21 -6.14
C TYR A 264 -13.90 14.25 -4.97
N ALA A 265 -14.89 14.45 -4.11
CA ALA A 265 -15.35 13.43 -3.18
C ALA A 265 -16.53 12.67 -3.78
N TYR A 266 -16.68 11.43 -3.35
CA TYR A 266 -17.83 10.58 -3.60
C TYR A 266 -18.47 10.27 -2.25
N LEU A 267 -19.79 10.22 -2.22
CA LEU A 267 -20.56 9.92 -1.02
C LEU A 267 -21.90 9.31 -1.42
N THR A 268 -22.59 8.76 -0.44
CA THR A 268 -23.99 8.37 -0.57
C THR A 268 -24.86 9.49 -0.03
N SER A 269 -25.93 9.80 -0.75
CA SER A 269 -26.99 10.71 -0.30
C SER A 269 -28.37 10.11 -0.59
N ASN A 270 -29.36 10.45 0.24
CA ASN A 270 -30.77 10.11 -0.01
C ASN A 270 -31.57 11.30 -0.59
N LYS A 271 -30.88 12.37 -1.03
CA LYS A 271 -31.49 13.57 -1.58
C LYS A 271 -31.38 13.61 -3.11
N ASP A 272 -32.50 13.87 -3.78
CA ASP A 272 -32.62 14.01 -5.24
C ASP A 272 -32.07 12.77 -6.00
N THR A 273 -32.46 11.61 -5.51
CA THR A 273 -32.04 10.27 -5.96
C THR A 273 -33.01 9.67 -6.97
N TYR A 274 -32.58 8.64 -7.71
CA TYR A 274 -33.46 7.81 -8.53
C TYR A 274 -34.29 6.85 -7.66
N GLY A 275 -33.71 6.35 -6.57
CA GLY A 275 -34.31 5.38 -5.65
C GLY A 275 -34.17 5.78 -4.17
N GLU A 276 -33.84 4.81 -3.32
CA GLU A 276 -33.70 5.01 -1.87
C GLU A 276 -32.49 5.88 -1.51
N SER A 277 -31.38 5.70 -2.23
CA SER A 277 -30.14 6.44 -2.02
C SER A 277 -29.24 6.25 -3.23
N ASP A 278 -28.51 7.29 -3.61
CA ASP A 278 -27.62 7.26 -4.77
C ASP A 278 -26.18 7.60 -4.36
N ILE A 279 -25.23 7.14 -5.17
CA ILE A 279 -23.86 7.61 -5.13
C ILE A 279 -23.75 8.90 -5.95
N VAL A 280 -23.25 9.92 -5.28
CA VAL A 280 -23.05 11.25 -5.85
C VAL A 280 -21.58 11.65 -5.71
N ARG A 281 -21.16 12.65 -6.48
CA ARG A 281 -19.85 13.27 -6.35
C ARG A 281 -19.97 14.78 -6.22
N VAL A 282 -18.97 15.39 -5.58
CA VAL A 282 -18.93 16.82 -5.35
C VAL A 282 -17.49 17.31 -5.42
N LYS A 283 -17.28 18.45 -6.08
CA LYS A 283 -15.97 19.08 -6.17
C LYS A 283 -15.58 19.71 -4.83
N LEU A 284 -14.37 19.43 -4.35
CA LEU A 284 -13.90 19.98 -3.07
C LEU A 284 -13.24 21.35 -3.23
N LEU A 285 -13.50 22.26 -2.28
CA LEU A 285 -12.71 23.48 -2.10
C LEU A 285 -11.37 23.15 -1.43
N GLU A 286 -10.36 24.01 -1.61
CA GLU A 286 -9.02 23.79 -1.05
C GLU A 286 -9.00 23.55 0.47
N ARG A 287 -9.91 24.20 1.22
CA ARG A 287 -10.05 23.99 2.68
C ARG A 287 -10.62 22.62 3.07
N GLU A 288 -11.36 21.99 2.17
CA GLU A 288 -12.00 20.68 2.36
C GLU A 288 -11.07 19.53 1.92
N LYS A 289 -9.95 19.84 1.26
CA LYS A 289 -9.02 18.84 0.74
C LYS A 289 -8.05 18.32 1.81
N PRO A 290 -7.59 17.06 1.69
CA PRO A 290 -6.47 16.56 2.47
C PRO A 290 -5.18 17.30 2.07
N ASN A 291 -4.11 17.07 2.81
CA ASN A 291 -2.80 17.56 2.37
C ASN A 291 -2.43 16.89 1.03
N PRO A 292 -1.82 17.61 0.08
CA PRO A 292 -1.44 17.02 -1.19
C PRO A 292 -0.40 15.90 -0.97
N VAL A 293 -0.40 14.95 -1.90
CA VAL A 293 0.46 13.76 -1.90
C VAL A 293 0.97 13.49 -3.32
N ILE A 294 2.02 12.68 -3.41
CA ILE A 294 2.59 12.18 -4.66
C ILE A 294 2.16 10.73 -4.84
N LEU A 295 1.57 10.41 -5.99
CA LEU A 295 1.32 9.05 -6.43
C LEU A 295 2.54 8.56 -7.20
N VAL A 296 3.20 7.51 -6.71
CA VAL A 296 4.27 6.84 -7.47
C VAL A 296 3.66 5.61 -8.10
N SER A 297 3.67 5.54 -9.43
CA SER A 297 3.26 4.38 -10.21
C SER A 297 4.47 3.72 -10.86
N GLY A 298 4.35 2.45 -11.20
CA GLY A 298 5.42 1.72 -11.86
C GLY A 298 5.10 0.25 -12.02
N ASN A 299 6.00 -0.46 -12.68
CA ASN A 299 5.92 -1.90 -12.81
C ASN A 299 7.17 -2.56 -12.21
N VAL A 300 6.98 -3.75 -11.65
CA VAL A 300 8.08 -4.61 -11.21
C VAL A 300 8.31 -5.68 -12.28
N TYR A 301 9.55 -5.81 -12.74
CA TYR A 301 9.96 -6.74 -13.77
C TYR A 301 11.06 -7.67 -13.31
N ASN A 302 11.09 -8.88 -13.87
CA ASN A 302 12.29 -9.70 -13.89
C ASN A 302 13.33 -9.03 -14.80
N ALA A 303 14.49 -8.68 -14.25
CA ALA A 303 15.56 -7.97 -14.96
C ALA A 303 16.10 -8.73 -16.18
N LYS A 304 16.08 -10.07 -16.14
CA LYS A 304 16.57 -10.98 -17.18
C LYS A 304 15.54 -11.20 -18.29
N THR A 305 14.31 -11.57 -17.92
CA THR A 305 13.27 -11.94 -18.90
C THR A 305 12.41 -10.76 -19.36
N LYS A 306 12.47 -9.63 -18.64
CA LYS A 306 11.60 -8.45 -18.78
C LYS A 306 10.11 -8.73 -18.57
N GLN A 307 9.76 -9.92 -18.09
CA GLN A 307 8.39 -10.27 -17.77
C GLN A 307 7.96 -9.61 -16.46
N PRO A 308 6.67 -9.26 -16.30
CA PRO A 308 6.15 -8.74 -15.06
C PRO A 308 6.35 -9.68 -13.88
N LEU A 309 6.48 -9.09 -12.69
CA LEU A 309 6.77 -9.81 -11.46
C LEU A 309 5.87 -9.34 -10.32
N SER A 310 5.27 -10.31 -9.60
CA SER A 310 4.64 -10.07 -8.30
C SER A 310 5.73 -9.91 -7.24
N ALA A 311 5.70 -8.82 -6.50
CA ALA A 311 6.69 -8.47 -5.49
C ALA A 311 6.03 -7.72 -4.34
N SER A 312 6.59 -7.90 -3.15
CA SER A 312 6.28 -7.07 -1.99
C SER A 312 7.11 -5.79 -2.06
N LEU A 313 6.48 -4.66 -1.79
CA LEU A 313 7.11 -3.35 -1.69
C LEU A 313 7.01 -2.84 -0.26
N ILE A 314 8.12 -2.30 0.26
CA ILE A 314 8.19 -1.56 1.52
C ILE A 314 8.80 -0.21 1.18
N TYR A 315 8.18 0.87 1.64
CA TYR A 315 8.75 2.20 1.47
C TYR A 315 9.02 2.87 2.81
N GLU A 316 10.23 3.39 2.95
CA GLU A 316 10.77 3.94 4.19
C GLU A 316 11.12 5.41 3.98
N THR A 317 10.95 6.24 5.01
CA THR A 317 11.46 7.61 4.99
C THR A 317 12.97 7.61 5.14
N LEU A 318 13.62 8.57 4.49
CA LEU A 318 15.05 8.82 4.59
C LEU A 318 15.29 10.16 5.31
N PRO A 319 16.32 10.25 6.17
CA PRO A 319 17.32 9.22 6.47
C PRO A 319 16.96 8.29 7.65
N ASP A 320 15.78 8.45 8.27
CA ASP A 320 15.45 7.76 9.53
C ASP A 320 15.06 6.28 9.39
N GLY A 321 14.82 5.80 8.17
CA GLY A 321 14.51 4.39 7.87
C GLY A 321 13.15 3.93 8.40
N VAL A 322 12.25 4.85 8.74
CA VAL A 322 10.93 4.51 9.28
C VAL A 322 10.04 4.07 8.13
N GLU A 323 9.48 2.86 8.22
CA GLU A 323 8.50 2.38 7.24
C GLU A 323 7.28 3.30 7.21
N ALA A 324 7.09 3.96 6.07
CA ALA A 324 5.97 4.83 5.74
C ALA A 324 4.80 4.07 5.11
N GLY A 325 5.02 2.83 4.67
CA GLY A 325 3.97 1.89 4.29
C GLY A 325 4.49 0.77 3.40
N ASN A 326 3.54 0.02 2.83
CA ASN A 326 3.82 -1.17 2.03
C ASN A 326 2.83 -1.31 0.86
N GLY A 327 3.25 -2.06 -0.15
CA GLY A 327 2.49 -2.32 -1.36
C GLY A 327 2.75 -3.72 -1.90
N LEU A 328 1.94 -4.12 -2.87
CA LEU A 328 2.17 -5.30 -3.70
C LEU A 328 2.17 -4.86 -5.16
N SER A 329 3.09 -5.41 -5.96
CA SER A 329 2.93 -5.33 -7.40
C SER A 329 1.95 -6.40 -7.88
N SER A 330 1.21 -6.04 -8.92
CA SER A 330 0.18 -6.88 -9.49
C SER A 330 0.80 -8.16 -10.05
N PRO A 331 0.24 -9.33 -9.73
CA PRO A 331 0.76 -10.60 -10.25
C PRO A 331 0.45 -10.80 -11.73
N THR A 332 -0.39 -9.94 -12.34
CA THR A 332 -0.77 -10.02 -13.76
C THR A 332 0.17 -9.24 -14.67
N ASP A 333 0.49 -8.01 -14.30
CA ASP A 333 1.19 -7.04 -15.14
C ASP A 333 2.32 -6.32 -14.39
N GLY A 334 2.60 -6.69 -13.13
CA GLY A 334 3.67 -6.12 -12.32
C GLY A 334 3.36 -4.70 -11.84
N ALA A 335 2.17 -4.14 -12.13
CA ALA A 335 1.85 -2.77 -11.78
C ALA A 335 1.72 -2.58 -10.26
N PHE A 336 2.29 -1.50 -9.75
CA PHE A 336 2.11 -1.05 -8.37
C PHE A 336 1.81 0.44 -8.34
N LYS A 337 1.21 0.88 -7.23
CA LYS A 337 1.09 2.29 -6.89
C LYS A 337 1.32 2.48 -5.39
N ILE A 338 1.99 3.56 -5.02
CA ILE A 338 2.15 3.99 -3.63
C ILE A 338 1.81 5.47 -3.53
N VAL A 339 1.28 5.89 -2.38
CA VAL A 339 1.00 7.30 -2.11
C VAL A 339 1.93 7.80 -1.02
N LEU A 340 2.66 8.87 -1.32
CA LEU A 340 3.69 9.42 -0.46
C LEU A 340 3.40 10.89 -0.14
N PRO A 341 3.41 11.28 1.15
CA PRO A 341 3.43 12.68 1.54
C PRO A 341 4.62 13.46 0.94
N TYR A 342 4.41 14.75 0.68
CA TYR A 342 5.48 15.70 0.31
C TYR A 342 6.52 15.89 1.43
N ASP A 343 7.59 16.61 1.09
CA ASP A 343 8.57 17.18 2.01
C ASP A 343 9.44 16.12 2.72
N LYS A 344 9.53 14.92 2.14
CA LYS A 344 10.35 13.80 2.63
C LYS A 344 10.99 13.06 1.48
N ASN A 345 12.17 12.48 1.73
CA ASN A 345 12.77 11.52 0.83
C ASN A 345 12.39 10.11 1.26
N TYR A 346 12.32 9.21 0.29
CA TYR A 346 11.90 7.84 0.49
C TYR A 346 12.86 6.85 -0.16
N SER A 347 12.86 5.62 0.32
CA SER A 347 13.41 4.47 -0.38
C SER A 347 12.29 3.48 -0.64
N ILE A 348 12.17 2.96 -1.86
CA ILE A 348 11.30 1.82 -2.18
C ILE A 348 12.15 0.57 -2.23
N ARG A 349 11.93 -0.35 -1.29
CA ARG A 349 12.48 -1.69 -1.32
C ARG A 349 11.48 -2.66 -1.95
N ALA A 350 11.86 -3.31 -3.05
CA ALA A 350 11.07 -4.37 -3.66
C ALA A 350 11.74 -5.74 -3.46
N SER A 351 10.94 -6.75 -3.16
CA SER A 351 11.39 -8.13 -2.93
C SER A 351 10.40 -9.14 -3.47
N ALA A 352 10.89 -10.20 -4.10
CA ALA A 352 10.09 -11.32 -4.60
C ALA A 352 10.83 -12.64 -4.33
N ASP A 353 10.08 -13.75 -4.24
CA ASP A 353 10.66 -15.08 -4.03
C ASP A 353 11.63 -15.44 -5.16
N LYS A 354 12.82 -15.93 -4.82
CA LYS A 354 13.92 -16.25 -5.76
C LYS A 354 14.45 -15.05 -6.54
N PHE A 355 14.34 -13.83 -6.02
CA PHE A 355 14.96 -12.64 -6.59
C PHE A 355 15.76 -11.86 -5.54
N PHE A 356 16.81 -11.18 -5.98
CA PHE A 356 17.51 -10.19 -5.17
C PHE A 356 16.59 -9.01 -4.88
N ALA A 357 16.43 -8.65 -3.61
CA ALA A 357 15.73 -7.44 -3.24
C ALA A 357 16.53 -6.21 -3.71
N ILE A 358 15.83 -5.22 -4.27
CA ILE A 358 16.42 -3.94 -4.68
C ILE A 358 15.87 -2.82 -3.82
N SER A 359 16.60 -1.70 -3.74
CA SER A 359 16.20 -0.49 -3.03
C SER A 359 16.46 0.71 -3.91
N GLU A 360 15.42 1.48 -4.22
CA GLU A 360 15.50 2.67 -5.06
C GLU A 360 15.14 3.92 -4.27
N ASN A 361 15.99 4.93 -4.30
CA ASN A 361 15.72 6.20 -3.63
C ASN A 361 14.78 7.08 -4.47
N LEU A 362 13.84 7.72 -3.79
CA LEU A 362 12.95 8.75 -4.31
C LEU A 362 13.23 10.06 -3.56
N ASN A 363 13.79 11.04 -4.29
CA ASN A 363 14.05 12.36 -3.75
C ASN A 363 12.84 13.26 -4.04
N LEU A 364 12.00 13.53 -3.03
CA LEU A 364 10.79 14.34 -3.19
C LEU A 364 10.89 15.69 -2.45
N ASP A 365 11.95 15.90 -1.66
CA ASP A 365 12.21 17.13 -0.90
C ASP A 365 12.33 18.41 -1.77
N SER A 366 12.78 18.25 -3.01
CA SER A 366 12.97 19.32 -3.99
C SER A 366 11.75 19.53 -4.89
N MET A 367 10.69 18.73 -4.73
CA MET A 367 9.49 18.86 -5.55
C MET A 367 8.63 20.03 -5.07
N VAL A 368 8.21 20.87 -6.03
CA VAL A 368 7.28 21.97 -5.73
C VAL A 368 5.93 21.37 -5.34
N LYS A 369 5.46 21.72 -4.14
CA LYS A 369 4.14 21.35 -3.62
C LYS A 369 3.03 22.11 -4.37
N ALA A 370 2.73 21.64 -5.57
CA ALA A 370 1.76 22.25 -6.49
C ALA A 370 0.49 21.38 -6.65
N GLY A 371 -0.01 20.82 -5.55
CA GLY A 371 -1.16 19.91 -5.56
C GLY A 371 -0.75 18.45 -5.78
N PHE A 372 -1.65 17.66 -6.36
CA PHE A 372 -1.40 16.25 -6.69
C PHE A 372 -0.41 16.10 -7.83
N GLN A 373 0.52 15.15 -7.70
CA GLN A 373 1.48 14.80 -8.75
C GLN A 373 1.60 13.29 -8.87
N GLU A 374 1.86 12.82 -10.08
CA GLU A 374 2.19 11.43 -10.36
C GLU A 374 3.62 11.33 -10.91
N ILE A 375 4.39 10.37 -10.38
CA ILE A 375 5.72 10.02 -10.91
C ILE A 375 5.75 8.54 -11.26
N HIS A 376 6.49 8.20 -12.32
CA HIS A 376 6.61 6.83 -12.81
C HIS A 376 8.01 6.26 -12.54
N LYS A 377 8.08 5.06 -11.95
CA LYS A 377 9.35 4.39 -11.60
C LYS A 377 9.21 2.86 -11.69
N ASP A 378 9.82 2.28 -12.71
CA ASP A 378 9.96 0.82 -12.83
C ASP A 378 11.07 0.26 -11.94
N LEU A 379 10.87 -0.99 -11.52
CA LEU A 379 11.76 -1.75 -10.65
C LEU A 379 12.16 -3.05 -11.34
N TYR A 380 13.45 -3.39 -11.33
CA TYR A 380 13.99 -4.56 -12.02
C TYR A 380 14.69 -5.51 -11.04
N LEU A 381 14.04 -6.62 -10.71
CA LEU A 381 14.58 -7.61 -9.79
C LEU A 381 15.41 -8.65 -10.53
N VAL A 382 16.61 -8.91 -10.03
CA VAL A 382 17.53 -9.91 -10.61
C VAL A 382 17.20 -11.28 -10.03
N PRO A 383 16.98 -12.33 -10.86
CA PRO A 383 16.67 -13.66 -10.36
C PRO A 383 17.87 -14.31 -9.66
N ILE A 384 17.59 -15.13 -8.64
CA ILE A 384 18.56 -15.95 -7.92
C ILE A 384 18.64 -17.30 -8.63
N GLU A 385 19.55 -17.40 -9.60
CA GLU A 385 19.75 -18.60 -10.41
C GLU A 385 21.21 -19.07 -10.34
N ILE A 386 21.43 -20.39 -10.43
CA ILE A 386 22.78 -20.93 -10.53
C ILE A 386 23.48 -20.31 -11.74
N GLY A 387 24.69 -19.80 -11.51
CA GLY A 387 25.49 -19.11 -12.52
C GLY A 387 25.24 -17.61 -12.61
N GLN A 388 24.20 -17.08 -11.94
CA GLN A 388 23.98 -15.63 -11.89
C GLN A 388 25.13 -14.96 -11.16
N VAL A 389 25.68 -13.91 -11.78
CA VAL A 389 26.74 -13.07 -11.22
C VAL A 389 26.14 -11.73 -10.81
N VAL A 390 26.52 -11.24 -9.64
CA VAL A 390 26.10 -9.95 -9.09
C VAL A 390 27.34 -9.17 -8.67
N ARG A 391 27.49 -7.97 -9.23
CA ARG A 391 28.59 -7.04 -8.92
C ARG A 391 28.28 -6.30 -7.62
N LEU A 392 29.27 -6.24 -6.72
CA LEU A 392 29.22 -5.47 -5.48
C LEU A 392 29.84 -4.10 -5.72
N ASN A 393 29.01 -3.06 -5.89
CA ASN A 393 29.48 -1.76 -6.38
C ASN A 393 30.18 -0.91 -5.30
N ASN A 394 29.98 -1.22 -4.02
CA ASN A 394 30.48 -0.42 -2.90
C ASN A 394 31.42 -1.23 -1.98
N VAL A 395 32.32 -2.02 -2.56
CA VAL A 395 33.37 -2.73 -1.81
C VAL A 395 34.71 -2.07 -2.10
N PHE A 396 35.36 -1.57 -1.05
CA PHE A 396 36.52 -0.69 -1.15
C PHE A 396 37.73 -1.24 -0.39
N PHE A 397 38.90 -1.06 -1.00
CA PHE A 397 40.21 -1.37 -0.45
C PHE A 397 41.13 -0.17 -0.67
N ASP A 398 42.08 0.04 0.24
CA ASP A 398 43.18 0.97 -0.02
C ASP A 398 44.08 0.46 -1.15
N PHE A 399 44.83 1.38 -1.75
CA PHE A 399 45.84 1.04 -2.76
C PHE A 399 46.82 -0.01 -2.22
N ASP A 400 47.06 -1.08 -3.01
CA ASP A 400 47.93 -2.21 -2.64
C ASP A 400 47.55 -2.94 -1.34
N LYS A 401 46.29 -2.78 -0.88
CA LYS A 401 45.77 -3.50 0.29
C LYS A 401 44.56 -4.36 -0.04
N TRP A 402 44.28 -5.28 0.88
CA TRP A 402 43.09 -6.13 0.91
C TRP A 402 42.28 -6.00 2.20
N ASP A 403 42.70 -5.14 3.14
CA ASP A 403 41.86 -4.78 4.28
C ASP A 403 40.62 -4.04 3.78
N LEU A 404 39.44 -4.56 4.18
CA LEU A 404 38.18 -3.91 3.87
C LEU A 404 38.11 -2.57 4.57
N ARG A 405 37.74 -1.54 3.80
CA ARG A 405 37.37 -0.28 4.43
C ARG A 405 35.97 -0.38 5.06
N PRO A 406 35.72 0.31 6.19
CA PRO A 406 34.43 0.27 6.88
C PRO A 406 33.21 0.63 6.00
N GLU A 407 33.40 1.43 4.95
CA GLU A 407 32.31 1.76 4.02
C GLU A 407 31.81 0.55 3.22
N SER A 408 32.62 -0.51 3.12
CA SER A 408 32.27 -1.75 2.42
C SER A 408 31.26 -2.60 3.17
N ASP A 409 31.16 -2.41 4.48
CA ASP A 409 30.30 -3.16 5.39
C ASP A 409 28.84 -3.14 4.94
N VAL A 410 28.36 -2.00 4.46
CA VAL A 410 26.97 -1.83 4.02
C VAL A 410 26.63 -2.75 2.85
N GLU A 411 27.54 -2.90 1.89
CA GLU A 411 27.33 -3.75 0.72
C GLU A 411 27.48 -5.24 1.08
N LEU A 412 28.44 -5.58 1.96
CA LEU A 412 28.62 -6.95 2.42
C LEU A 412 27.49 -7.40 3.35
N ASP A 413 26.92 -6.51 4.17
CA ASP A 413 25.75 -6.80 5.01
C ASP A 413 24.50 -7.11 4.15
N ARG A 414 24.40 -6.56 2.93
CA ARG A 414 23.35 -6.96 1.97
C ARG A 414 23.53 -8.41 1.49
N VAL A 415 24.78 -8.84 1.24
CA VAL A 415 25.09 -10.24 0.91
C VAL A 415 24.82 -11.15 2.10
N VAL A 416 25.16 -10.73 3.32
CA VAL A 416 24.83 -11.47 4.56
C VAL A 416 23.32 -11.64 4.69
N LYS A 417 22.54 -10.57 4.50
CA LYS A 417 21.07 -10.62 4.59
C LYS A 417 20.51 -11.62 3.57
N LEU A 418 20.95 -11.56 2.32
CA LEU A 418 20.57 -12.53 1.28
C LEU A 418 20.85 -13.98 1.73
N LEU A 419 22.06 -14.27 2.21
CA LEU A 419 22.44 -15.63 2.61
C LEU A 419 21.69 -16.12 3.85
N LYS A 420 21.29 -15.20 4.75
CA LYS A 420 20.40 -15.52 5.88
C LYS A 420 18.98 -15.84 5.42
N GLU A 421 18.45 -15.03 4.50
CA GLU A 421 17.10 -15.19 3.94
C GLU A 421 16.99 -16.44 3.04
N ASN A 422 18.11 -16.93 2.48
CA ASN A 422 18.14 -18.07 1.57
C ASN A 422 19.15 -19.14 2.02
N PRO A 423 18.81 -20.02 2.98
CA PRO A 423 19.77 -20.96 3.59
C PRO A 423 20.39 -21.99 2.65
N SER A 424 19.76 -22.30 1.51
CA SER A 424 20.24 -23.28 0.52
C SER A 424 21.32 -22.73 -0.42
N ILE A 425 21.45 -21.40 -0.52
CA ILE A 425 22.36 -20.78 -1.48
C ILE A 425 23.82 -21.01 -1.07
N GLU A 426 24.64 -21.39 -2.03
CA GLU A 426 26.11 -21.37 -1.93
C GLU A 426 26.65 -20.41 -2.99
N ILE A 427 27.65 -19.58 -2.64
CA ILE A 427 28.22 -18.57 -3.53
C ILE A 427 29.73 -18.73 -3.71
N GLU A 428 30.23 -18.35 -4.89
CA GLU A 428 31.63 -17.99 -5.10
C GLU A 428 31.72 -16.46 -4.97
N LEU A 429 32.48 -15.98 -4.00
CA LEU A 429 32.82 -14.57 -3.89
C LEU A 429 34.17 -14.34 -4.55
N SER A 430 34.19 -13.45 -5.53
CA SER A 430 35.30 -13.28 -6.45
C SER A 430 35.74 -11.84 -6.55
N ALA A 431 37.04 -11.63 -6.74
CA ALA A 431 37.60 -10.30 -6.96
C ALA A 431 38.49 -10.28 -8.20
N HIS A 432 38.58 -9.11 -8.80
CA HIS A 432 39.29 -8.85 -10.04
C HIS A 432 40.15 -7.58 -9.91
N THR A 433 41.27 -7.57 -10.63
CA THR A 433 42.13 -6.39 -10.77
C THR A 433 42.00 -5.82 -12.19
N ASP A 434 42.57 -4.63 -12.39
CA ASP A 434 42.95 -4.19 -13.72
C ASP A 434 44.27 -4.84 -14.16
N SER A 435 44.76 -4.47 -15.36
CA SER A 435 46.00 -5.02 -15.91
C SER A 435 47.30 -4.34 -15.44
N LYS A 436 47.27 -3.56 -14.34
CA LYS A 436 48.48 -2.95 -13.79
C LYS A 436 49.09 -3.89 -12.75
N GLY A 437 50.33 -4.29 -12.96
CA GLY A 437 51.04 -5.23 -12.09
C GLY A 437 51.46 -6.47 -12.86
N SER A 438 52.16 -7.40 -12.20
CA SER A 438 52.38 -8.73 -12.76
C SER A 438 51.17 -9.63 -12.51
N ASP A 439 50.97 -10.62 -13.37
CA ASP A 439 49.90 -11.62 -13.22
C ASP A 439 49.87 -12.25 -11.82
N ASP A 440 51.02 -12.68 -11.31
CA ASP A 440 51.16 -13.27 -9.96
C ASP A 440 50.75 -12.29 -8.85
N TYR A 441 51.12 -11.02 -9.00
CA TYR A 441 50.78 -9.99 -8.04
C TYR A 441 49.27 -9.71 -8.07
N ASN A 442 48.69 -9.57 -9.26
CA ASN A 442 47.27 -9.31 -9.47
C ASN A 442 46.39 -10.46 -9.00
N PHE A 443 46.82 -11.69 -9.26
CA PHE A 443 46.18 -12.88 -8.73
C PHE A 443 46.18 -12.87 -7.19
N ARG A 444 47.35 -12.70 -6.55
CA ARG A 444 47.45 -12.64 -5.08
C ARG A 444 46.62 -11.51 -4.48
N LEU A 445 46.64 -10.33 -5.08
CA LEU A 445 45.89 -9.17 -4.61
C LEU A 445 44.37 -9.44 -4.66
N SER A 446 43.87 -9.94 -5.80
CA SER A 446 42.46 -10.28 -5.92
C SER A 446 42.05 -11.43 -4.98
N ASP A 447 42.88 -12.46 -4.84
CA ASP A 447 42.58 -13.60 -3.97
C ASP A 447 42.45 -13.19 -2.50
N ASN A 448 43.37 -12.35 -2.01
CA ASN A 448 43.28 -11.81 -0.65
C ASN A 448 42.05 -10.90 -0.48
N ARG A 449 41.72 -10.05 -1.47
CA ARG A 449 40.52 -9.21 -1.42
C ARG A 449 39.24 -10.03 -1.34
N ALA A 450 39.14 -11.10 -2.13
CA ALA A 450 38.02 -12.03 -2.06
C ALA A 450 37.95 -12.68 -0.67
N LYS A 451 39.07 -13.15 -0.11
CA LYS A 451 39.12 -13.74 1.24
C LYS A 451 38.68 -12.76 2.32
N SER A 452 39.14 -11.51 2.32
CA SER A 452 38.74 -10.53 3.33
C SER A 452 37.23 -10.26 3.31
N CYS A 453 36.60 -10.25 2.13
CA CYS A 453 35.15 -10.19 2.01
C CYS A 453 34.45 -11.44 2.56
N VAL A 454 34.98 -12.64 2.28
CA VAL A 454 34.44 -13.90 2.81
C VAL A 454 34.55 -13.96 4.34
N GLU A 455 35.69 -13.58 4.90
CA GLU A 455 35.94 -13.51 6.34
C GLU A 455 34.94 -12.57 7.03
N TYR A 456 34.67 -11.41 6.44
CA TYR A 456 33.64 -10.50 6.92
C TYR A 456 32.26 -11.16 6.96
N ILE A 457 31.82 -11.78 5.86
CA ILE A 457 30.50 -12.42 5.78
C ILE A 457 30.38 -13.57 6.79
N ILE A 458 31.43 -14.37 6.97
CA ILE A 458 31.51 -15.44 7.97
C ILE A 458 31.40 -14.87 9.39
N SER A 459 32.07 -13.75 9.67
CA SER A 459 32.02 -13.09 10.98
C SER A 459 30.59 -12.65 11.38
N LYS A 460 29.72 -12.43 10.39
CA LYS A 460 28.29 -12.08 10.59
C LYS A 460 27.38 -13.30 10.74
N GLY A 461 27.95 -14.49 10.85
CA GLY A 461 27.27 -15.75 11.17
C GLY A 461 26.89 -16.62 9.98
N ILE A 462 27.45 -16.39 8.78
CA ILE A 462 27.23 -17.28 7.64
C ILE A 462 28.23 -18.46 7.71
N PRO A 463 27.77 -19.72 7.57
CA PRO A 463 28.67 -20.87 7.55
C PRO A 463 29.71 -20.79 6.42
N ALA A 464 30.98 -21.02 6.74
CA ALA A 464 32.08 -21.01 5.78
C ALA A 464 31.87 -21.99 4.61
N SER A 465 31.18 -23.12 4.84
CA SER A 465 30.85 -24.10 3.80
C SER A 465 29.98 -23.56 2.67
N ARG A 466 29.34 -22.40 2.85
CA ARG A 466 28.44 -21.78 1.87
C ARG A 466 29.13 -20.75 0.97
N ILE A 467 30.41 -20.47 1.20
CA ILE A 467 31.12 -19.39 0.51
C ILE A 467 32.50 -19.88 0.10
N THR A 468 32.77 -19.83 -1.20
CA THR A 468 34.11 -20.04 -1.75
C THR A 468 34.71 -18.70 -2.13
N SER A 469 35.98 -18.43 -1.79
CA SER A 469 36.69 -17.24 -2.26
C SER A 469 37.49 -17.55 -3.53
N LYS A 470 37.59 -16.58 -4.44
CA LYS A 470 38.41 -16.73 -5.65
C LYS A 470 38.99 -15.41 -6.18
N GLY A 471 40.31 -15.34 -6.28
CA GLY A 471 41.00 -14.31 -7.05
C GLY A 471 41.06 -14.67 -8.53
N TYR A 472 40.73 -13.73 -9.41
CA TYR A 472 40.88 -13.89 -10.86
C TYR A 472 41.99 -13.01 -11.46
N GLY A 473 42.61 -12.14 -10.67
CA GLY A 473 43.52 -11.10 -11.17
C GLY A 473 42.87 -10.31 -12.30
N GLU A 474 43.61 -10.10 -13.38
CA GLU A 474 43.17 -9.38 -14.58
C GLU A 474 42.54 -10.27 -15.65
N SER A 475 42.45 -11.59 -15.43
CA SER A 475 42.11 -12.58 -16.47
C SER A 475 40.66 -12.51 -17.00
N MET A 476 39.77 -11.80 -16.29
CA MET A 476 38.35 -11.68 -16.60
C MET A 476 37.92 -10.20 -16.65
N PRO A 477 38.37 -9.42 -17.64
CA PRO A 477 38.01 -8.01 -17.75
C PRO A 477 36.56 -7.85 -18.23
N VAL A 478 35.86 -6.84 -17.70
CA VAL A 478 34.51 -6.43 -18.12
C VAL A 478 34.53 -5.14 -18.95
N ALA A 479 35.67 -4.46 -18.99
CA ALA A 479 35.91 -3.27 -19.80
C ALA A 479 37.36 -3.26 -20.30
N THR A 480 37.66 -2.36 -21.23
CA THR A 480 39.03 -2.16 -21.73
C THR A 480 39.98 -1.73 -20.59
N ASN A 481 41.20 -2.27 -20.56
CA ASN A 481 42.23 -1.81 -19.62
C ASN A 481 43.01 -0.58 -20.12
N GLU A 482 42.69 -0.07 -21.31
CA GLU A 482 43.39 1.07 -21.90
C GLU A 482 43.05 2.40 -21.23
N THR A 483 41.84 2.53 -20.66
CA THR A 483 41.37 3.77 -20.02
C THR A 483 41.30 3.64 -18.50
N ASP A 484 41.40 4.76 -17.78
CA ASP A 484 41.27 4.74 -16.31
C ASP A 484 39.87 4.30 -15.87
N GLU A 485 38.83 4.68 -16.64
CA GLU A 485 37.45 4.29 -16.41
C GLU A 485 37.27 2.78 -16.58
N GLY A 486 37.84 2.21 -17.65
CA GLY A 486 37.74 0.76 -17.91
C GLY A 486 38.53 -0.05 -16.88
N ARG A 487 39.72 0.41 -16.49
CA ARG A 487 40.46 -0.18 -15.36
C ARG A 487 39.66 -0.12 -14.05
N GLN A 488 39.00 1.01 -13.77
CA GLN A 488 38.12 1.14 -12.60
C GLN A 488 36.94 0.15 -12.64
N LEU A 489 36.37 -0.10 -13.82
CA LEU A 489 35.32 -1.11 -13.98
C LEU A 489 35.85 -2.53 -13.75
N ASN A 490 37.09 -2.82 -14.14
CA ASN A 490 37.73 -4.13 -13.94
C ASN A 490 38.09 -4.40 -12.47
N ARG A 491 38.50 -3.38 -11.72
CA ARG A 491 38.69 -3.43 -10.26
C ARG A 491 37.34 -3.59 -9.55
N ARG A 492 36.93 -4.83 -9.30
CA ARG A 492 35.60 -5.13 -8.75
C ARG A 492 35.58 -6.38 -7.90
N VAL A 493 34.55 -6.47 -7.08
CA VAL A 493 34.16 -7.70 -6.36
C VAL A 493 32.78 -8.10 -6.85
N GLU A 494 32.59 -9.40 -7.01
CA GLU A 494 31.34 -9.99 -7.47
C GLU A 494 31.05 -11.23 -6.64
N PHE A 495 29.80 -11.67 -6.63
CA PHE A 495 29.50 -13.04 -6.25
C PHE A 495 28.71 -13.77 -7.33
N LYS A 496 28.93 -15.07 -7.41
CA LYS A 496 28.25 -15.98 -8.31
C LYS A 496 27.50 -17.03 -7.51
N ILE A 497 26.25 -17.28 -7.84
CA ILE A 497 25.47 -18.37 -7.23
C ILE A 497 25.99 -19.70 -7.79
N LEU A 498 26.47 -20.58 -6.90
CA LEU A 498 26.91 -21.94 -7.23
C LEU A 498 25.80 -22.97 -7.06
N LYS A 499 24.91 -22.74 -6.09
CA LYS A 499 23.79 -23.62 -5.74
C LYS A 499 22.64 -22.78 -5.19
N ASN A 500 21.39 -23.18 -5.45
CA ASN A 500 20.17 -22.58 -4.90
C ASN A 500 19.16 -23.69 -4.56
#